data_AF-A0A920J5L1-F1
#
_entry.id   AF-A0A920J5L1-F1
#
_cell.length_a   1.000
_cell.length_b   1.000
_cell.length_c   1.000
_cell.angle_alpha   90.00
_cell.angle_beta   90.00
_cell.angle_gamma   90.00
#
_symmetry.space_group_name_H-M   'P 1'
#
loop_
_entity.id
_entity.type
_entity.pdbx_description
1 polymer ?
#
loop_
_entity_poly.entity_id
_entity_poly.type
_entity_poly.pdbx_seq_one_letter_code
_entity_poly.pdbx_strand_id
1 'polypeptide(L)'
;MEVLCPDALLLNYVNPMAMLCWAIAESSNIQAIGLCHSVQHTASKLSSDLEIPATDLDYVAAGINHMSFFLKLEKVAKQGNIDLPSITGAG
;
A
#
# COMPACT_ATOMS: atom_id res chain seq x y z
N MET A 1 -0.61 -25.06 7.29
CA MET A 1 0.50 -24.73 6.36
C MET A 1 1.81 -25.32 6.86
N GLU A 2 2.17 -25.17 8.14
CA GLU A 2 3.44 -25.66 8.70
C GLU A 2 3.77 -27.14 8.40
N VAL A 3 2.80 -28.05 8.40
CA VAL A 3 3.05 -29.48 8.13
C VAL A 3 3.02 -29.83 6.64
N LEU A 4 2.11 -29.21 5.87
CA LEU A 4 1.80 -29.62 4.50
C LEU A 4 2.53 -28.79 3.43
N CYS A 5 2.88 -27.55 3.76
CA CYS A 5 3.46 -26.57 2.84
C CYS A 5 4.24 -25.49 3.63
N PRO A 6 5.28 -25.87 4.39
CA PRO A 6 6.01 -24.94 5.25
C PRO A 6 6.61 -23.75 4.51
N ASP A 7 6.96 -23.92 3.24
CA ASP A 7 7.62 -22.90 2.41
C ASP A 7 6.63 -22.03 1.58
N ALA A 8 5.32 -22.24 1.75
CA ALA A 8 4.31 -21.48 1.01
C ALA A 8 4.08 -20.10 1.64
N LEU A 9 3.95 -19.08 0.79
CA LEU A 9 3.62 -17.71 1.19
C LEU A 9 2.10 -17.54 1.33
N LEU A 10 1.63 -17.15 2.52
CA LEU A 10 0.24 -16.80 2.76
C LEU A 10 -0.04 -15.35 2.32
N LEU A 11 -0.93 -15.17 1.35
CA LEU A 11 -1.42 -13.86 0.94
C LEU A 11 -2.76 -13.56 1.62
N ASN A 12 -2.77 -12.75 2.68
CA ASN A 12 -3.97 -12.45 3.47
C ASN A 12 -4.66 -11.16 3.01
N TYR A 13 -5.90 -11.30 2.54
CA TYR A 13 -6.83 -10.19 2.27
C TYR A 13 -7.90 -10.02 3.36
N VAL A 14 -8.00 -10.95 4.30
CA VAL A 14 -9.08 -10.97 5.30
C VAL A 14 -8.83 -9.89 6.35
N ASN A 15 -9.90 -9.21 6.77
CA ASN A 15 -9.87 -8.21 7.81
C ASN A 15 -10.21 -8.78 9.21
N PRO A 16 -9.66 -8.20 10.30
CA PRO A 16 -8.76 -7.04 10.33
C PRO A 16 -7.31 -7.37 9.95
N MET A 17 -6.86 -6.94 8.76
CA MET A 17 -5.69 -7.51 8.10
C MET A 17 -4.39 -7.33 8.91
N ALA A 18 -4.14 -6.12 9.42
CA ALA A 18 -2.95 -5.86 10.24
C ALA A 18 -2.91 -6.73 11.51
N MET A 19 -4.05 -6.88 12.20
CA MET A 19 -4.13 -7.69 13.42
C MET A 19 -3.94 -9.18 13.13
N LEU A 20 -4.50 -9.69 12.03
CA LEU A 20 -4.32 -11.09 11.62
C LEU A 20 -2.88 -11.39 11.22
N CYS A 21 -2.28 -10.53 10.39
CA CYS A 21 -0.86 -10.66 10.04
C CYS A 21 0.03 -10.57 11.29
N TRP A 22 -0.33 -9.72 12.25
CA TRP A 22 0.41 -9.62 13.49
C TRP A 22 0.32 -10.91 14.32
N ALA A 23 -0.89 -11.44 14.52
CA ALA A 23 -1.10 -12.71 15.21
C ALA A 23 -0.33 -13.87 14.56
N ILE A 24 -0.30 -13.95 13.22
CA ILE A 24 0.46 -14.98 12.51
C ILE A 24 1.96 -14.85 12.80
N ALA A 25 2.50 -13.63 12.72
CA ALA A 25 3.93 -13.41 12.96
C ALA A 25 4.35 -13.63 14.43
N GLU A 26 3.47 -13.44 15.42
CA GLU A 26 3.78 -13.78 16.83
C GLU A 26 3.66 -15.27 17.13
N SER A 27 2.72 -15.98 16.48
CA SER A 27 2.28 -17.31 16.93
C SER A 27 2.66 -18.47 15.99
N SER A 28 3.25 -18.19 14.83
CA SER A 28 3.56 -19.21 13.83
C SER A 28 4.84 -18.89 13.04
N ASN A 29 5.42 -19.91 12.41
CA ASN A 29 6.53 -19.76 11.47
C ASN A 29 6.07 -19.53 10.01
N ILE A 30 4.76 -19.38 9.78
CA ILE A 30 4.20 -19.15 8.45
C ILE A 30 4.66 -17.79 7.90
N GLN A 31 5.19 -17.79 6.68
CA GLN A 31 5.46 -16.55 5.94
C GLN A 31 4.14 -15.97 5.43
N ALA A 32 3.81 -14.74 5.83
CA ALA A 32 2.56 -14.08 5.44
C ALA A 32 2.80 -12.65 4.94
N ILE A 33 2.06 -12.27 3.90
CA ILE A 33 1.95 -10.90 3.41
C ILE A 33 0.48 -10.48 3.48
N GLY A 34 0.26 -9.34 4.10
CA GLY A 34 -1.03 -8.68 4.15
C GLY A 34 -1.27 -7.77 2.95
N LEU A 35 -2.45 -7.85 2.33
CA LEU A 35 -2.79 -7.09 1.13
C LEU A 35 -4.01 -6.20 1.36
N CYS A 36 -3.87 -4.92 0.99
CA CYS A 36 -4.93 -3.92 1.02
C CYS A 36 -4.83 -3.07 -0.25
N HIS A 37 -5.97 -2.57 -0.72
CA HIS A 37 -6.10 -1.76 -1.94
C HIS A 37 -6.19 -0.25 -1.65
N SER A 38 -6.13 0.16 -0.38
CA SER A 38 -6.40 1.54 0.03
C SER A 38 -5.47 2.56 -0.64
N VAL A 39 -4.15 2.32 -0.64
CA VAL A 39 -3.17 3.24 -1.22
C VAL A 39 -3.36 3.35 -2.74
N GLN A 40 -3.54 2.23 -3.44
CA GLN A 40 -3.68 2.17 -4.89
C GLN A 40 -4.99 2.83 -5.35
N HIS A 41 -6.10 2.57 -4.66
CA HIS A 41 -7.39 3.22 -4.94
C HIS A 41 -7.30 4.72 -4.71
N THR A 42 -6.65 5.14 -3.62
CA THR A 42 -6.47 6.57 -3.33
C THR A 42 -5.59 7.22 -4.39
N ALA A 43 -4.45 6.62 -4.75
CA ALA A 43 -3.58 7.13 -5.81
C ALA A 43 -4.29 7.22 -7.18
N SER A 44 -5.12 6.23 -7.52
CA SER A 44 -5.94 6.27 -8.75
C SER A 44 -6.98 7.40 -8.71
N LYS A 45 -7.58 7.66 -7.54
CA LYS A 45 -8.49 8.78 -7.35
C LYS A 45 -7.77 10.11 -7.48
N LEU A 46 -6.59 10.26 -6.87
CA LEU A 46 -5.73 11.45 -6.99
C LEU A 46 -5.30 11.70 -8.43
N SER A 47 -4.90 10.67 -9.17
CA SER A 47 -4.58 10.74 -10.60
C SER A 47 -5.75 11.30 -11.41
N SER A 48 -6.97 10.84 -11.12
CA SER A 48 -8.18 11.32 -11.78
C SER A 48 -8.49 12.78 -11.42
N ASP A 49 -8.41 13.12 -10.13
CA ASP A 49 -8.75 14.46 -9.62
C ASP A 49 -7.74 15.54 -10.05
N LEU A 50 -6.47 15.15 -10.27
CA LEU A 50 -5.40 16.03 -10.74
C LEU A 50 -5.23 16.04 -12.27
N GLU A 51 -6.02 15.26 -13.01
CA GLU A 51 -5.91 15.08 -14.46
C GLU A 51 -4.50 14.64 -14.92
N ILE A 52 -3.84 13.80 -14.12
CA ILE A 52 -2.52 13.24 -14.42
C ILE A 52 -2.70 11.77 -14.78
N PRO A 53 -2.16 11.27 -15.90
CA PRO A 53 -2.17 9.84 -16.20
C PRO A 53 -1.58 9.04 -15.03
N ALA A 54 -2.22 7.93 -14.63
CA ALA A 54 -1.73 7.14 -13.50
C ALA A 54 -0.28 6.65 -13.67
N THR A 55 0.18 6.49 -14.91
CA THR A 55 1.57 6.15 -15.27
C THR A 55 2.57 7.26 -14.96
N ASP A 56 2.09 8.50 -14.85
CA ASP A 56 2.89 9.69 -14.65
C ASP A 56 2.79 10.17 -13.18
N LEU A 57 2.12 9.42 -12.31
CA LEU A 57 2.02 9.71 -10.88
C LEU A 57 2.97 8.79 -10.10
N ASP A 58 4.05 9.36 -9.57
CA ASP A 58 5.01 8.65 -8.73
C ASP A 58 4.77 9.01 -7.26
N TYR A 59 4.79 8.03 -6.35
CA TYR A 59 4.48 8.27 -4.95
C TYR A 59 5.16 7.29 -4.01
N VAL A 60 5.40 7.78 -2.79
CA VAL A 60 5.86 6.95 -1.66
C VAL A 60 4.80 7.03 -0.58
N ALA A 61 4.32 5.88 -0.12
CA ALA A 61 3.37 5.78 0.96
C ALA A 61 3.91 4.91 2.11
N ALA A 62 3.58 5.28 3.34
CA ALA A 62 3.94 4.51 4.53
C ALA A 62 2.85 4.63 5.61
N GLY A 63 2.80 3.65 6.50
CA GLY A 63 1.86 3.60 7.63
C GLY A 63 1.45 2.17 7.95
N ILE A 64 0.30 2.03 8.61
CA ILE A 64 -0.31 0.72 8.90
C ILE A 64 -1.55 0.51 8.04
N ASN A 65 -2.11 -0.70 8.07
CA ASN A 65 -3.35 -1.02 7.38
C ASN A 65 -4.46 -0.02 7.72
N HIS A 66 -5.12 0.53 6.71
CA HIS A 66 -6.16 1.57 6.84
C HIS A 66 -5.71 2.87 7.54
N MET A 67 -4.40 3.10 7.70
CA MET A 67 -3.85 4.34 8.25
C MET A 67 -2.46 4.61 7.64
N SER A 68 -2.47 4.91 6.34
CA SER A 68 -1.29 5.17 5.52
C SER A 68 -1.30 6.58 4.95
N PHE A 69 -0.12 7.17 4.79
CA PHE A 69 0.06 8.53 4.30
C PHE A 69 0.97 8.53 3.08
N PHE A 70 0.67 9.38 2.10
CA PHE A 70 1.61 9.72 1.04
C PHE A 70 2.68 10.64 1.61
N LEU A 71 3.91 10.13 1.69
CA LEU A 71 5.10 10.88 2.10
C LEU A 71 5.67 11.69 0.94
N LYS A 72 5.38 11.26 -0.29
CA LYS A 72 5.82 11.87 -1.54
C LYS A 72 4.73 11.65 -2.59
N LEU A 73 4.44 12.69 -3.36
CA LEU A 73 3.49 12.62 -4.47
C LEU A 73 4.02 13.53 -5.60
N GLU A 74 4.40 12.95 -6.72
CA GLU A 74 5.08 13.64 -7.80
C GLU A 74 4.44 13.33 -9.15
N LYS A 75 4.52 14.31 -10.06
CA LYS A 75 4.29 14.09 -11.48
C LYS A 75 5.61 13.80 -12.19
N VAL A 76 5.69 12.68 -12.89
CA VAL A 76 6.83 12.35 -13.75
C VAL A 76 6.88 13.33 -14.93
N ALA A 77 8.01 13.98 -15.15
CA ALA A 77 8.23 14.85 -16.29
C ALA A 77 9.64 14.68 -16.88
N LYS A 78 9.80 15.03 -18.16
CA LYS A 78 11.03 14.78 -18.94
C LYS A 78 12.28 15.47 -18.37
N GLN A 79 12.11 16.54 -17.59
CA GLN A 79 13.20 17.37 -17.05
C GLN A 79 13.38 17.18 -15.54
N GLY A 80 12.80 16.11 -14.99
CA GLY A 80 12.74 15.86 -13.54
C GLY A 80 11.30 15.86 -13.05
N ASN A 81 11.06 15.14 -11.97
CA ASN A 81 9.74 15.03 -11.38
C ASN A 81 9.32 16.36 -10.73
N ILE A 82 8.02 16.63 -10.72
CA ILE A 82 7.41 17.83 -10.13
C ILE A 82 6.69 17.40 -8.86
N ASP A 83 7.10 17.93 -7.71
CA ASP A 83 6.42 17.70 -6.43
C ASP A 83 5.01 18.30 -6.48
N LEU A 84 4.02 17.47 -6.16
CA LEU A 84 2.63 17.86 -6.08
C LEU A 84 2.35 18.22 -4.62
N PRO A 85 1.67 19.35 -4.35
CA PRO A 85 1.36 19.74 -2.98
C PRO A 85 0.63 18.58 -2.30
N SER A 86 1.22 18.09 -1.21
CA SER A 86 0.75 16.90 -0.55
C SER A 86 -0.63 17.16 0.06
N ILE A 87 -1.65 16.59 -0.56
CA ILE A 87 -3.00 16.49 0.00
C ILE A 87 -2.97 15.37 1.04
N THR A 88 -2.26 15.60 2.14
CA THR A 88 -2.14 14.62 3.23
C THR A 88 -3.41 14.62 4.05
N GLY A 89 -4.30 13.67 3.79
CA GLY A 89 -5.48 13.43 4.61
C GLY A 89 -6.48 12.48 3.96
N ALA A 90 -6.13 11.19 3.82
CA ALA A 90 -7.13 10.15 3.64
C ALA A 90 -7.53 9.62 5.03
N GLY A 91 -8.55 10.26 5.61
CA GLY A 91 -9.36 9.69 6.69
C GLY A 91 -10.65 9.13 6.12
#